data_AF-A0AAV3RY83-F1
#
_entry.id   AF-A0AAV3RY83-F1
#
_cell.length_a   1.000
_cell.length_b   1.000
_cell.length_c   1.000
_cell.angle_alpha   90.00
_cell.angle_beta   90.00
_cell.angle_gamma   90.00
#
_symmetry.space_group_name_H-M   'P 1'
#
loop_
_entity.id
_entity.type
_entity.pdbx_description
1 polymer ?
#
loop_
_entity_poly.entity_id
_entity_poly.type
_entity_poly.pdbx_seq_one_letter_code
_entity_poly.pdbx_strand_id
1 'polypeptide(L)'
;MRLNFFFHNQDKLRIENYKGVAVSVLSSVQKGGKVGTRVYLPQSFIGGPQDMQHRYLDLMSLVHEFGRPDIFFTITCNSNWLEIKERLAPGEESQNRPDLVSRVFKAKLSILHDKILKSKFFGEVASIFYVLEFQKRGLPHAHFLVILKPCSKLLSPEAYDRFVSAKLPDKDEDPYMYSLVVKHMMHGPCGDLNPENVCMKDG
;
A
#
# COMPACT_ATOMS: atom_id res chain seq x y z
N MET A 1 15.65 -15.75 -14.04
CA MET A 1 14.38 -15.21 -13.48
C MET A 1 13.79 -16.23 -12.50
N ARG A 2 13.46 -15.83 -11.27
CA ARG A 2 13.11 -16.71 -10.12
C ARG A 2 11.90 -17.64 -10.39
N LEU A 3 10.97 -17.22 -11.24
CA LEU A 3 9.82 -18.02 -11.70
C LEU A 3 10.22 -19.23 -12.55
N ASN A 4 11.18 -19.08 -13.48
CA ASN A 4 11.67 -20.21 -14.29
C ASN A 4 12.32 -21.28 -13.41
N PHE A 5 13.01 -20.88 -12.35
CA PHE A 5 13.55 -21.83 -11.39
C PHE A 5 12.44 -22.66 -10.73
N PHE A 6 11.39 -22.01 -10.21
CA PHE A 6 10.28 -22.72 -9.60
C PHE A 6 9.49 -23.58 -10.59
N PHE A 7 9.34 -23.13 -11.83
CA PHE A 7 8.67 -23.91 -12.89
C PHE A 7 9.41 -25.23 -13.19
N HIS A 8 10.74 -25.20 -13.26
CA HIS A 8 11.55 -26.36 -13.65
C HIS A 8 12.09 -27.20 -12.47
N ASN A 9 11.86 -26.79 -11.22
CA ASN A 9 12.36 -27.50 -10.03
C ASN A 9 11.23 -27.88 -9.05
N GLN A 10 10.01 -28.12 -9.54
CA GLN A 10 8.86 -28.51 -8.73
C GLN A 10 9.15 -29.76 -7.87
N ASP A 11 9.89 -30.74 -8.40
CA ASP A 11 10.20 -31.99 -7.69
C ASP A 11 11.15 -31.81 -6.50
N LYS A 12 11.91 -30.71 -6.47
CA LYS A 12 12.82 -30.36 -5.36
C LYS A 12 12.14 -29.54 -4.27
N LEU A 13 10.95 -29.01 -4.55
CA LEU A 13 10.14 -28.30 -3.55
C LEU A 13 9.40 -29.36 -2.73
N ARG A 14 9.47 -29.27 -1.40
CA ARG A 14 8.68 -30.14 -0.50
C ARG A 14 7.18 -29.77 -0.57
N ILE A 15 6.54 -30.08 -1.69
CA ILE A 15 5.12 -29.79 -1.99
C ILE A 15 4.19 -30.67 -1.13
N GLU A 16 4.69 -31.78 -0.59
CA GLU A 16 3.91 -32.75 0.19
C GLU A 16 3.29 -32.16 1.45
N ASN A 17 4.00 -31.28 2.17
CA ASN A 17 3.45 -30.60 3.36
C ASN A 17 2.40 -29.53 3.02
N TYR A 18 2.43 -28.98 1.79
CA TYR A 18 1.50 -27.95 1.34
C TYR A 18 0.20 -28.53 0.77
N LYS A 19 0.22 -29.78 0.30
CA LYS A 19 -0.97 -30.50 -0.20
C LYS A 19 -2.00 -30.73 0.90
N GLY A 20 -1.61 -30.90 2.17
CA GLY A 20 -2.54 -31.18 3.27
C GLY A 20 -3.33 -29.97 3.75
N VAL A 21 -2.65 -28.83 3.95
CA VAL A 21 -3.23 -27.65 4.64
C VAL A 21 -3.83 -26.65 3.65
N ALA A 22 -3.21 -26.43 2.48
CA ALA A 22 -3.71 -25.43 1.52
C ALA A 22 -4.84 -25.97 0.63
N VAL A 23 -4.89 -27.29 0.39
CA VAL A 23 -5.91 -27.90 -0.49
C VAL A 23 -7.27 -27.99 0.19
N SER A 24 -7.35 -28.18 1.52
CA SER A 24 -8.65 -28.23 2.21
C SER A 24 -9.36 -26.88 2.26
N VAL A 25 -8.61 -25.78 2.30
CA VAL A 25 -9.15 -24.41 2.34
C VAL A 25 -9.52 -23.89 0.94
N LEU A 26 -8.78 -24.28 -0.11
CA LEU A 26 -9.02 -23.84 -1.49
C LEU A 26 -9.98 -24.74 -2.27
N SER A 27 -10.25 -25.97 -1.82
CA SER A 27 -11.14 -26.92 -2.51
C SER A 27 -12.61 -26.52 -2.49
N SER A 28 -13.01 -25.58 -1.62
CA SER A 28 -14.38 -25.06 -1.56
C SER A 28 -14.72 -24.08 -2.69
N VAL A 29 -13.72 -23.54 -3.41
CA VAL A 29 -13.93 -22.40 -4.35
C VAL A 29 -13.89 -22.78 -5.84
N GLN A 30 -13.44 -23.97 -6.26
CA GLN A 30 -13.34 -24.27 -7.70
C GLN A 30 -13.83 -25.68 -8.09
N LYS A 31 -15.13 -25.79 -8.38
CA LYS A 31 -15.67 -26.76 -9.35
C LYS A 31 -15.55 -26.14 -10.76
N GLY A 32 -14.44 -26.39 -11.45
CA GLY A 32 -14.24 -25.97 -12.83
C GLY A 32 -12.99 -26.62 -13.44
N GLY A 33 -13.09 -27.08 -14.69
CA GLY A 33 -12.18 -28.01 -15.38
C GLY A 33 -10.67 -27.71 -15.26
N LYS A 34 -9.90 -28.76 -14.97
CA LYS A 34 -8.43 -28.75 -14.98
C LYS A 34 -7.92 -28.76 -16.42
N VAL A 35 -7.50 -27.60 -16.93
CA VAL A 35 -6.60 -27.51 -18.09
C VAL A 35 -5.37 -26.71 -17.67
N GLY A 36 -4.23 -27.40 -17.58
CA GLY A 36 -2.92 -26.81 -17.26
C GLY A 36 -2.17 -27.49 -16.11
N THR A 37 -0.84 -27.59 -16.24
CA THR A 37 0.05 -28.10 -15.19
C THR A 37 0.06 -27.13 -14.00
N ARG A 38 -0.42 -27.59 -12.83
CA ARG A 38 -0.49 -26.78 -11.61
C ARG A 38 0.91 -26.58 -11.02
N VAL A 39 1.50 -25.41 -11.25
CA VAL A 39 2.79 -25.02 -10.66
C VAL A 39 2.55 -24.45 -9.27
N TYR A 40 3.21 -25.00 -8.26
CA TYR A 40 3.14 -24.52 -6.89
C TYR A 40 4.26 -23.51 -6.64
N LEU A 41 3.87 -22.29 -6.29
CA LEU A 41 4.80 -21.26 -5.83
C LEU A 41 4.93 -21.38 -4.31
N PRO A 42 6.14 -21.55 -3.77
CA PRO A 42 6.34 -21.65 -2.34
C PRO A 42 6.06 -20.31 -1.65
N GLN A 43 5.82 -20.35 -0.34
CA GLN A 43 5.67 -19.18 0.52
C GLN A 43 6.84 -18.17 0.41
N SER A 44 8.04 -18.61 0.05
CA SER A 44 9.19 -17.71 -0.16
C SER A 44 9.09 -16.85 -1.44
N PHE A 45 8.07 -17.08 -2.27
CA PHE A 45 7.76 -16.27 -3.44
C PHE A 45 6.85 -15.10 -3.04
N ILE A 46 7.46 -13.92 -2.84
CA ILE A 46 6.75 -12.70 -2.48
C ILE A 46 5.72 -12.34 -3.56
N GLY A 47 4.49 -12.09 -3.15
CA GLY A 47 3.33 -11.82 -4.02
C GLY A 47 2.61 -13.07 -4.51
N GLY A 48 3.09 -14.27 -4.16
CA GLY A 48 2.42 -15.53 -4.50
C GLY A 48 1.21 -15.84 -3.62
N PRO A 49 0.30 -16.75 -4.03
CA PRO A 49 -0.89 -17.09 -3.27
C PRO A 49 -0.60 -17.54 -1.82
N GLN A 50 0.43 -18.37 -1.63
CA GLN A 50 0.81 -18.88 -0.29
C GLN A 50 1.39 -17.78 0.60
N ASP A 51 2.22 -16.92 0.03
CA ASP A 51 2.82 -15.78 0.73
C ASP A 51 1.76 -14.75 1.15
N MET A 52 0.80 -14.45 0.26
CA MET A 52 -0.34 -13.59 0.60
C MET A 52 -1.22 -14.19 1.69
N GLN A 53 -1.51 -15.50 1.62
CA GLN A 53 -2.29 -16.20 2.65
C GLN A 53 -1.58 -16.18 4.00
N HIS A 54 -0.27 -16.38 4.02
CA HIS A 54 0.51 -16.33 5.25
C HIS A 54 0.51 -14.92 5.87
N ARG A 55 0.81 -13.88 5.09
CA ARG A 55 0.74 -12.49 5.57
C ARG A 55 -0.64 -12.13 6.10
N TYR A 56 -1.70 -12.63 5.46
CA TYR A 56 -3.06 -12.43 5.94
C TYR A 56 -3.28 -13.10 7.31
N LEU A 57 -2.84 -14.35 7.48
CA LEU A 57 -2.97 -15.06 8.76
C LEU A 57 -2.15 -14.39 9.87
N ASP A 58 -0.93 -13.94 9.58
CA ASP A 58 -0.09 -13.17 10.53
C ASP A 58 -0.76 -11.85 10.91
N LEU A 59 -1.40 -11.20 9.95
CA LEU A 59 -2.17 -10.00 10.23
C LEU A 59 -3.39 -10.32 11.12
N MET A 60 -4.13 -11.39 10.82
CA MET A 60 -5.30 -11.78 11.61
C MET A 60 -4.92 -12.16 13.04
N SER A 61 -3.73 -12.74 13.28
CA SER A 61 -3.26 -13.02 14.65
C SER A 61 -3.00 -11.73 15.43
N LEU A 62 -2.40 -10.71 14.81
CA LEU A 62 -2.23 -9.39 15.41
C LEU A 62 -3.57 -8.69 15.68
N VAL A 63 -4.51 -8.78 14.74
CA VAL A 63 -5.87 -8.21 14.94
C VAL A 63 -6.61 -8.95 16.06
N HIS A 64 -6.38 -10.25 16.22
CA HIS A 64 -6.93 -11.00 17.34
C HIS A 64 -6.33 -10.57 18.68
N GLU A 65 -5.02 -10.30 18.73
CA GLU A 65 -4.32 -9.87 19.94
C GLU A 65 -4.62 -8.41 20.33
N PHE A 66 -4.53 -7.49 19.37
CA PHE A 66 -4.60 -6.04 19.61
C PHE A 66 -5.98 -5.44 19.31
N GLY A 67 -6.87 -6.21 18.70
CA GLY A 67 -8.19 -5.76 18.25
C GLY A 67 -8.18 -5.18 16.83
N ARG A 68 -9.34 -4.66 16.42
CA ARG A 68 -9.51 -4.09 15.08
C ARG A 68 -8.67 -2.81 14.87
N PRO A 69 -8.18 -2.56 13.64
CA PRO A 69 -7.57 -1.29 13.26
C PRO A 69 -8.52 -0.10 13.46
N ASP A 70 -7.97 1.02 13.92
CA ASP A 70 -8.71 2.29 14.07
C ASP A 70 -8.49 3.20 12.87
N ILE A 71 -7.29 3.17 12.28
CA ILE A 71 -6.93 4.04 11.17
C ILE A 71 -6.36 3.17 10.04
N PHE A 72 -6.91 3.36 8.85
CA PHE A 72 -6.35 2.89 7.60
C PHE A 72 -6.01 4.09 6.73
N PHE A 73 -4.77 4.18 6.26
CA PHE A 73 -4.39 5.21 5.31
C PHE A 73 -3.35 4.66 4.34
N THR A 74 -3.17 5.40 3.26
CA THR A 74 -2.19 5.03 2.24
C THR A 74 -1.26 6.18 1.92
N ILE A 75 -0.03 5.84 1.56
CA ILE A 75 0.95 6.79 1.04
C ILE A 75 1.46 6.28 -0.30
N THR A 76 1.31 7.13 -1.31
CA THR A 76 1.83 6.91 -2.66
C THR A 76 3.09 7.72 -2.85
N CYS A 77 4.11 7.14 -3.49
CA CYS A 77 5.28 7.91 -3.89
C CYS A 77 4.89 9.02 -4.87
N ASN A 78 5.45 10.21 -4.68
CA ASN A 78 5.28 11.33 -5.60
C ASN A 78 6.59 11.57 -6.36
N SER A 79 6.58 11.36 -7.68
CA SER A 79 7.75 11.61 -8.55
C SER A 79 8.18 13.08 -8.56
N ASN A 80 7.32 14.01 -8.12
CA ASN A 80 7.62 15.42 -8.07
C ASN A 80 8.37 15.88 -6.81
N TRP A 81 8.70 14.97 -5.89
CA TRP A 81 9.53 15.31 -4.73
C TRP A 81 10.89 15.86 -5.16
N LEU A 82 11.33 16.93 -4.51
CA LEU A 82 12.58 17.63 -4.83
C LEU A 82 13.77 16.68 -4.75
N GLU A 83 13.78 15.78 -3.75
CA GLU A 83 14.85 14.81 -3.55
C GLU A 83 15.02 13.84 -4.73
N ILE A 84 13.95 13.62 -5.50
CA ILE A 84 13.98 12.86 -6.76
C ILE A 84 14.42 13.79 -7.89
N LYS A 85 13.75 14.93 -8.10
CA LYS A 85 14.03 15.84 -9.22
C LYS A 85 15.47 16.34 -9.26
N GLU A 86 16.05 16.69 -8.12
CA GLU A 86 17.43 17.19 -8.02
C GLU A 86 18.49 16.13 -8.36
N ARG A 87 18.11 14.85 -8.33
CA ARG A 87 19.01 13.71 -8.59
C ARG A 87 18.80 13.07 -9.96
N LEU A 88 17.86 13.58 -10.76
CA LEU A 88 17.64 13.15 -12.13
C LEU A 88 18.56 13.93 -13.07
N ALA A 89 19.14 13.24 -14.04
CA ALA A 89 19.87 13.89 -15.11
C ALA A 89 18.92 14.68 -16.04
N PRO A 90 19.41 15.67 -16.81
CA PRO A 90 18.58 16.38 -17.78
C PRO A 90 17.91 15.40 -18.77
N GLY A 91 16.59 15.45 -18.88
CA GLY A 91 15.79 14.55 -19.73
C GLY A 91 15.55 13.15 -19.16
N GLU A 92 16.08 12.83 -17.97
CA GLU A 92 15.82 11.56 -17.31
C GLU A 92 14.46 11.58 -16.58
N GLU A 93 13.65 10.55 -16.82
CA GLU A 93 12.37 10.39 -16.13
C GLU A 93 12.53 9.58 -14.83
N SER A 94 11.76 9.94 -13.79
CA SER A 94 11.78 9.22 -12.51
C SER A 94 11.46 7.73 -12.63
N GLN A 95 10.66 7.35 -13.63
CA GLN A 95 10.28 5.96 -13.89
C GLN A 95 11.48 5.09 -14.28
N ASN A 96 12.51 5.71 -14.88
CA ASN A 96 13.74 5.03 -15.30
C ASN A 96 14.74 4.86 -14.13
N ARG A 97 14.46 5.45 -12.97
CA ARG A 97 15.31 5.39 -11.76
C ARG A 97 14.58 4.80 -10.55
N PRO A 98 14.14 3.52 -10.62
CA PRO A 98 13.41 2.87 -9.54
C PRO A 98 14.23 2.76 -8.24
N ASP A 99 15.57 2.74 -8.33
CA ASP A 99 16.49 2.79 -7.20
C ASP A 99 16.35 4.10 -6.41
N LEU A 100 16.34 5.23 -7.10
CA LEU A 100 16.21 6.56 -6.52
C LEU A 100 14.83 6.74 -5.89
N VAL A 101 13.79 6.40 -6.65
CA VAL A 101 12.39 6.49 -6.20
C VAL A 101 12.18 5.65 -4.94
N SER A 102 12.63 4.39 -4.94
CA SER A 102 12.47 3.50 -3.78
C SER A 102 13.23 3.99 -2.55
N ARG A 103 14.43 4.56 -2.72
CA ARG A 103 15.22 5.11 -1.61
C ARG A 103 14.55 6.33 -0.98
N VAL A 104 14.11 7.28 -1.81
CA VAL A 104 13.41 8.48 -1.31
C VAL A 104 12.10 8.08 -0.63
N PHE A 105 11.33 7.17 -1.24
CA PHE A 105 10.10 6.67 -0.66
C PHE A 105 10.34 6.00 0.71
N LYS A 106 11.33 5.11 0.81
CA LYS A 106 11.69 4.46 2.07
C LYS A 106 12.10 5.47 3.15
N ALA A 107 12.83 6.52 2.78
CA ALA A 107 13.21 7.58 3.72
C ALA A 107 11.96 8.34 4.23
N LYS A 108 11.04 8.73 3.34
CA LYS A 108 9.77 9.39 3.73
C LYS A 108 8.90 8.48 4.59
N LEU A 109 8.85 7.18 4.25
CA LEU A 109 8.14 6.16 5.02
C LEU A 109 8.68 6.05 6.45
N SER A 110 10.01 6.08 6.62
CA SER A 110 10.67 6.04 7.93
C SER A 110 10.32 7.27 8.77
N ILE A 111 10.31 8.46 8.15
CA ILE A 111 9.92 9.70 8.83
C ILE A 111 8.46 9.63 9.28
N LEU A 112 7.56 9.15 8.42
CA LEU A 112 6.15 8.99 8.74
C LEU A 112 5.94 7.98 9.89
N HIS A 113 6.62 6.85 9.82
CA HIS A 113 6.58 5.82 10.88
C HIS A 113 7.04 6.39 12.23
N ASP A 114 8.14 7.14 12.24
CA ASP A 114 8.64 7.81 13.45
C ASP A 114 7.67 8.87 13.96
N LYS A 115 7.03 9.64 13.07
CA LYS A 115 6.01 10.63 13.46
C LYS A 115 4.80 9.96 14.11
N ILE A 116 4.39 8.80 13.63
CA ILE A 116 3.27 8.05 14.20
C ILE A 116 3.63 7.48 15.57
N LEU A 117 4.78 6.81 15.70
CA LEU A 117 5.15 6.11 16.94
C LEU A 117 5.82 7.01 17.98
N LYS A 118 6.81 7.82 17.58
CA LYS A 118 7.64 8.62 18.50
C LYS A 118 6.97 9.95 18.84
N SER A 119 6.47 10.65 17.82
CA SER A 119 5.74 11.91 18.03
C SER A 119 4.28 11.70 18.45
N LYS A 120 3.81 10.44 18.51
CA LYS A 120 2.44 10.07 18.90
C LYS A 120 1.39 10.85 18.11
N PHE A 121 1.57 11.01 16.79
CA PHE A 121 0.71 11.86 15.97
C PHE A 121 -0.77 11.51 16.08
N PHE A 122 -1.11 10.21 16.05
CA PHE A 122 -2.47 9.71 16.26
C PHE A 122 -2.78 9.35 17.74
N GLY A 123 -1.89 9.67 18.66
CA GLY A 123 -1.91 9.18 20.05
C GLY A 123 -1.03 7.95 20.26
N GLU A 124 -1.26 7.21 21.34
CA GLU A 124 -0.50 6.00 21.65
C GLU A 124 -0.95 4.83 20.77
N VAL A 125 0.01 4.27 20.03
CA VAL A 125 -0.19 3.11 19.17
C VAL A 125 0.05 1.82 19.97
N ALA A 126 -0.89 0.89 19.88
CA ALA A 126 -0.75 -0.48 20.39
C ALA A 126 0.00 -1.35 19.37
N SER A 127 -0.37 -1.24 18.10
CA SER A 127 0.30 -1.95 17.00
C SER A 127 0.15 -1.18 15.68
N ILE A 128 1.17 -1.26 14.83
CA ILE A 128 1.18 -0.69 13.47
C ILE A 128 1.77 -1.71 12.52
N PHE A 129 1.16 -1.81 11.35
CA PHE A 129 1.65 -2.67 10.28
C PHE A 129 1.38 -2.02 8.95
N TYR A 130 2.26 -2.28 8.00
CA TYR A 130 2.11 -1.78 6.65
C TYR A 130 2.62 -2.78 5.63
N VAL A 131 2.00 -2.75 4.45
CA VAL A 131 2.44 -3.53 3.29
C VAL A 131 2.93 -2.56 2.23
N LEU A 132 4.06 -2.89 1.62
CA LEU A 132 4.62 -2.16 0.49
C LEU A 132 4.24 -2.85 -0.80
N GLU A 133 3.64 -2.09 -1.71
CA GLU A 133 3.24 -2.56 -3.02
C GLU A 133 3.83 -1.65 -4.10
N PHE A 134 4.23 -2.25 -5.23
CA PHE A 134 4.59 -1.49 -6.41
C PHE A 134 3.37 -1.48 -7.33
N GLN A 135 2.77 -0.31 -7.52
CA GLN A 135 1.65 -0.19 -8.45
C GLN A 135 2.11 -0.51 -9.89
N LYS A 136 1.18 -0.85 -10.79
CA LYS A 136 1.47 -1.21 -12.19
C LYS A 136 2.30 -0.18 -12.99
N ARG A 137 2.45 1.05 -12.47
CA ARG A 137 3.28 2.13 -13.03
C ARG A 137 4.62 2.34 -12.28
N GLY A 138 5.03 1.37 -11.46
CA GLY A 138 6.36 1.28 -10.84
C GLY A 138 6.57 2.13 -9.59
N LEU A 139 5.62 3.01 -9.22
CA LEU A 139 5.76 3.81 -8.01
C LEU A 139 5.43 2.99 -6.76
N PRO A 140 6.28 3.03 -5.72
CA PRO A 140 5.99 2.43 -4.43
C PRO A 140 4.75 3.06 -3.80
N HIS A 141 3.98 2.22 -3.14
CA HIS A 141 2.82 2.55 -2.36
C HIS A 141 2.86 1.77 -1.05
N ALA A 142 2.35 2.35 0.02
CA ALA A 142 2.20 1.66 1.29
C ALA A 142 0.78 1.77 1.81
N HIS A 143 0.25 0.62 2.23
CA HIS A 143 -0.99 0.52 2.99
C HIS A 143 -0.65 0.42 4.47
N PHE A 144 -1.15 1.34 5.28
CA PHE A 144 -0.95 1.36 6.73
C PHE A 144 -2.22 1.02 7.46
N LEU A 145 -2.07 0.23 8.52
CA LEU A 145 -3.11 -0.05 9.49
C LEU A 145 -2.54 0.21 10.88
N VAL A 146 -3.25 1.05 11.64
CA VAL A 146 -2.84 1.51 12.97
C VAL A 146 -3.91 1.11 13.97
N ILE A 147 -3.49 0.42 15.03
CA ILE A 147 -4.30 0.08 16.20
C ILE A 147 -3.82 0.96 17.35
N LEU A 148 -4.69 1.81 17.87
CA LEU A 148 -4.45 2.71 18.99
C LEU A 148 -4.76 2.02 20.32
N LYS A 149 -4.05 2.42 21.38
CA LYS A 149 -4.35 2.00 22.74
C LYS A 149 -5.70 2.54 23.22
N PRO A 150 -6.35 1.93 24.23
CA PRO A 150 -7.67 2.35 24.72
C PRO A 150 -7.80 3.85 25.00
N CYS A 151 -6.78 4.47 25.64
CA CYS A 151 -6.79 5.90 25.98
C CYS A 151 -6.59 6.84 24.78
N SER A 152 -6.29 6.33 23.59
CA SER A 152 -6.07 7.10 22.38
C SER A 152 -7.09 6.80 21.29
N LYS A 153 -8.13 5.99 21.59
CA LYS A 153 -9.18 5.66 20.63
C LYS A 153 -9.93 6.92 20.17
N LEU A 154 -10.21 6.97 18.87
CA LEU A 154 -11.04 8.01 18.26
C LEU A 154 -12.52 7.60 18.42
N LEU A 155 -13.14 8.06 19.51
CA LEU A 155 -14.49 7.63 19.91
C LEU A 155 -15.60 8.65 19.57
N SER A 156 -15.24 9.84 19.08
CA SER A 156 -16.20 10.88 18.69
C SER A 156 -15.89 11.44 17.30
N PRO A 157 -16.89 11.98 16.57
CA PRO A 157 -16.66 12.64 15.29
C PRO A 157 -15.60 13.75 15.37
N GLU A 158 -15.63 14.55 16.43
CA GLU A 158 -14.69 15.65 16.63
C GLU A 158 -13.25 15.14 16.78
N ALA A 159 -13.07 13.93 17.34
CA ALA A 159 -11.76 13.29 17.40
C ALA A 159 -11.23 12.90 16.01
N TYR A 160 -12.11 12.47 15.09
CA TYR A 160 -11.74 12.19 13.70
C TYR A 160 -11.48 13.47 12.90
N ASP A 161 -12.27 14.52 13.11
CA ASP A 161 -12.15 15.81 12.41
C ASP A 161 -10.80 16.49 12.67
N ARG A 162 -10.11 16.13 13.76
CA ARG A 162 -8.73 16.57 14.03
C ARG A 162 -7.69 16.01 13.04
N PHE A 163 -7.99 14.90 12.39
CA PHE A 163 -7.06 14.18 11.51
C PHE A 163 -7.53 14.10 10.05
N VAL A 164 -8.84 14.12 9.82
CA VAL A 164 -9.44 13.95 8.50
C VAL A 164 -10.40 15.10 8.25
N SER A 165 -10.26 15.74 7.08
CA SER A 165 -11.20 16.75 6.61
C SER A 165 -11.49 16.50 5.13
N ALA A 166 -12.77 16.57 4.76
CA ALA A 166 -13.24 16.60 3.38
C ALA A 166 -13.45 18.04 2.87
N LYS A 167 -13.12 19.05 3.68
CA LYS A 167 -13.22 20.46 3.31
C LYS A 167 -11.90 20.93 2.72
N LEU A 168 -11.99 21.76 1.69
CA LEU A 168 -10.85 22.53 1.23
C LEU A 168 -10.42 23.48 2.37
N PRO A 169 -9.13 23.57 2.72
CA PRO A 169 -8.64 24.56 3.68
C PRO A 169 -9.05 25.97 3.23
N ASP A 170 -9.15 26.92 4.15
CA ASP A 170 -9.41 28.30 3.76
C ASP A 170 -8.14 28.89 3.12
N LYS A 171 -8.32 29.63 2.02
CA LYS A 171 -7.19 30.18 1.24
C LYS A 171 -6.49 31.33 1.96
N ASP A 172 -7.23 32.08 2.77
CA ASP A 172 -6.71 33.26 3.48
C ASP A 172 -6.18 32.86 4.87
N GLU A 173 -6.82 31.89 5.54
CA GLU A 173 -6.37 31.39 6.85
C GLU A 173 -5.19 30.40 6.76
N ASP A 174 -5.21 29.46 5.80
CA ASP A 174 -4.14 28.48 5.58
C ASP A 174 -3.79 28.35 4.08
N PRO A 175 -3.13 29.38 3.51
CA PRO A 175 -2.76 29.37 2.09
C PRO A 175 -1.84 28.22 1.72
N TYR A 176 -1.03 27.72 2.68
CA TYR A 176 -0.09 26.64 2.44
C TYR A 176 -0.82 25.31 2.25
N MET A 177 -1.66 24.89 3.20
CA MET A 177 -2.45 23.67 3.06
C MET A 177 -3.42 23.76 1.89
N TYR A 178 -4.04 24.92 1.67
CA TYR A 178 -4.87 25.16 0.47
C TYR A 178 -4.10 24.83 -0.80
N SER A 179 -2.89 25.38 -0.96
CA SER A 179 -2.07 25.15 -2.16
C SER A 179 -1.70 23.68 -2.36
N LEU A 180 -1.45 22.94 -1.28
CA LEU A 180 -1.12 21.51 -1.34
C LEU A 180 -2.33 20.66 -1.71
N VAL A 181 -3.50 20.92 -1.11
CA VAL A 181 -4.73 20.19 -1.40
C VAL A 181 -5.16 20.45 -2.85
N VAL A 182 -5.14 21.71 -3.31
CA VAL A 182 -5.44 22.04 -4.71
C VAL A 182 -4.46 21.37 -5.67
N LYS A 183 -3.17 21.34 -5.35
CA LYS A 183 -2.16 20.75 -6.24
C LYS A 183 -2.23 19.23 -6.31
N HIS A 184 -2.58 18.55 -5.22
CA HIS A 184 -2.41 17.10 -5.09
C HIS A 184 -3.70 16.29 -4.98
N MET A 185 -4.80 16.91 -4.55
CA MET A 185 -6.07 16.22 -4.28
C MET A 185 -7.21 16.69 -5.20
N MET A 186 -7.08 17.86 -5.84
CA MET A 186 -8.03 18.29 -6.84
C MET A 186 -7.65 17.68 -8.20
N HIS A 187 -8.58 16.97 -8.81
CA HIS A 187 -8.46 16.63 -10.21
C HIS A 187 -8.64 17.89 -11.06
N GLY A 188 -7.85 18.01 -12.12
CA GLY A 188 -8.01 19.10 -13.10
C GLY A 188 -9.39 19.04 -13.77
N PRO A 189 -9.78 20.09 -14.50
CA PRO A 189 -11.05 20.10 -15.22
C PRO A 189 -11.19 18.83 -16.08
N CYS A 190 -12.41 18.31 -16.17
CA CYS A 190 -12.83 17.18 -16.99
C CYS A 190 -14.22 17.48 -17.59
N GLY A 191 -14.72 16.61 -18.47
CA GLY A 191 -15.96 16.87 -19.21
C GLY A 191 -15.73 17.91 -20.29
N ASP A 192 -16.70 18.81 -20.50
CA ASP A 192 -16.64 19.84 -21.54
C ASP A 192 -15.41 20.77 -21.42
N LEU A 193 -14.93 20.96 -20.18
CA LEU A 193 -13.77 21.81 -19.89
C LEU A 193 -12.42 21.14 -20.22
N ASN A 194 -12.40 19.81 -20.35
CA ASN A 194 -11.23 19.06 -20.82
C ASN A 194 -11.65 17.67 -21.31
N PRO A 195 -12.11 17.55 -22.57
CA PRO A 195 -12.60 16.30 -23.14
C PRO A 195 -11.51 15.23 -23.27
N GLU A 196 -10.24 15.64 -23.33
CA GLU A 196 -9.08 14.76 -23.49
C GLU A 196 -8.59 14.15 -22.17
N ASN A 197 -9.21 14.50 -21.03
CA ASN A 197 -8.81 13.98 -19.74
C ASN A 197 -9.02 12.46 -19.67
N VAL A 198 -8.14 11.75 -18.94
CA VAL A 198 -8.10 10.28 -18.90
C VAL A 198 -9.42 9.68 -18.38
N CYS A 199 -10.15 10.41 -17.53
CA CYS A 199 -11.46 10.00 -17.02
C CYS A 199 -12.60 10.08 -18.04
N MET A 200 -12.37 10.65 -19.23
CA MET A 200 -13.36 10.75 -20.32
C MET A 200 -13.21 9.62 -21.37
N LYS A 201 -12.11 8.86 -21.33
CA LYS A 201 -11.94 7.67 -22.18
C LYS A 201 -12.73 6.53 -21.54
N ASP A 202 -13.83 6.15 -22.19
CA ASP A 202 -14.80 5.13 -21.78
C ASP A 202 -15.79 5.56 -20.67
N GLY A 203 -16.15 6.85 -20.61
CA GLY A 203 -17.19 7.39 -19.71
C GLY A 203 -18.59 6.83 -19.98
#